data_AF-A0A1H1NLH6-F1
#
_entry.id   AF-A0A1H1NLH6-F1
#
_cell.length_a   1.000
_cell.length_b   1.000
_cell.length_c   1.000
_cell.angle_alpha   90.00
_cell.angle_beta   90.00
_cell.angle_gamma   90.00
#
_symmetry.space_group_name_H-M   'P 1'
#
loop_
_entity.id
_entity.type
_entity.pdbx_description
1 polymer ?
#
loop_
_entity_poly.entity_id
_entity_poly.type
_entity_poly.pdbx_seq_one_letter_code
_entity_poly.pdbx_strand_id
1 'polypeptide(L)'
;MTITLTPAFVEWAELAGIRCAADREDVATLAGPGSEYVYTMTAFENGIVRVTRADRGTPDVWTFDVAGVELAEKYLMTLFGNSVIPPGAAAPQVRRPLAVRLLPDYAGLETIPEYETRTGGREVLYLDGQGAGAFTYDAGDLHPAVTAAIVARMAHADIAAAYLSPSNPLFTHRA
;
A
#
# COMPACT_ATOMS: atom_id res chain seq x y z
N MET A 1 -9.56 -5.41 -17.64
CA MET A 1 -10.10 -4.32 -16.80
C MET A 1 -9.21 -3.11 -16.98
N THR A 2 -9.75 -1.93 -17.23
CA THR A 2 -8.91 -0.72 -17.39
C THR A 2 -8.50 -0.15 -16.03
N ILE A 3 -7.21 0.11 -15.82
CA ILE A 3 -6.69 0.89 -14.70
C ILE A 3 -6.87 2.37 -15.02
N THR A 4 -7.53 3.07 -14.11
CA THR A 4 -7.58 4.53 -14.11
C THR A 4 -7.14 4.99 -12.73
N LEU A 5 -6.01 5.67 -12.67
CA LEU A 5 -5.50 6.21 -11.41
C LEU A 5 -6.31 7.44 -11.00
N THR A 6 -6.68 7.52 -9.73
CA THR A 6 -7.40 8.70 -9.23
C THR A 6 -6.49 9.93 -9.20
N PRO A 7 -7.00 11.14 -9.50
CA PRO A 7 -6.19 12.36 -9.44
C PRO A 7 -5.54 12.58 -8.07
N ALA A 8 -6.27 12.28 -6.98
CA ALA A 8 -5.76 12.40 -5.61
C ALA A 8 -4.56 11.49 -5.35
N PHE A 9 -4.57 10.27 -5.90
CA PHE A 9 -3.45 9.36 -5.79
C PHE A 9 -2.23 9.85 -6.60
N VAL A 10 -2.45 10.31 -7.83
CA VAL A 10 -1.36 10.81 -8.69
C VAL A 10 -0.69 12.03 -8.07
N GLU A 11 -1.47 12.99 -7.57
CA GLU A 11 -0.95 14.18 -6.88
C GLU A 11 -0.11 13.80 -5.65
N TRP A 12 -0.59 12.85 -4.84
CA TRP A 12 0.16 12.36 -3.68
C TRP A 12 1.46 11.67 -4.07
N ALA A 13 1.43 10.85 -5.12
CA ALA A 13 2.61 10.17 -5.64
C ALA A 13 3.65 11.18 -6.14
N GLU A 14 3.22 12.22 -6.86
CA GLU A 14 4.10 13.29 -7.34
C GLU A 14 4.77 14.05 -6.18
N LEU A 15 4.03 14.36 -5.10
CA LEU A 15 4.58 14.96 -3.89
C LEU A 15 5.63 14.08 -3.20
N ALA A 16 5.50 12.76 -3.32
CA ALA A 16 6.48 11.78 -2.84
C ALA A 16 7.66 11.58 -3.79
N GLY A 17 7.72 12.30 -4.91
CA GLY A 17 8.75 12.13 -5.95
C GLY A 17 8.55 10.88 -6.82
N ILE A 18 7.33 10.34 -6.86
CA ILE A 18 6.97 9.16 -7.64
C ILE A 18 6.28 9.60 -8.93
N ARG A 19 6.80 9.14 -10.06
CA ARG A 19 6.17 9.38 -11.37
C ARG A 19 5.22 8.24 -11.72
N CYS A 20 3.95 8.56 -11.90
CA CYS A 20 2.92 7.64 -12.38
C CYS A 20 2.83 7.65 -13.90
N ALA A 21 2.67 6.46 -14.51
CA ALA A 21 2.38 6.32 -15.94
C ALA A 21 1.36 5.19 -16.16
N ALA A 22 0.42 5.40 -17.08
CA ALA A 22 -0.45 4.33 -17.58
C ALA A 22 0.19 3.78 -18.86
N ASP A 23 0.92 2.67 -18.75
CA ASP A 23 1.67 2.10 -19.87
C ASP A 23 0.77 1.36 -20.87
N ARG A 24 -0.36 0.85 -20.39
CA ARG A 24 -1.42 0.18 -21.16
C ARG A 24 -2.72 0.22 -20.37
N GLU A 25 -3.82 -0.20 -20.99
CA GLU A 25 -5.15 -0.13 -20.37
C GLU A 25 -5.21 -0.85 -19.02
N ASP A 26 -4.55 -1.98 -18.85
CA ASP A 26 -4.59 -2.82 -17.65
C ASP A 26 -3.33 -2.71 -16.77
N VAL A 27 -2.37 -1.84 -17.11
CA VAL A 27 -1.12 -1.69 -16.35
C VAL A 27 -0.74 -0.23 -16.15
N ALA A 28 -0.40 0.10 -14.90
CA ALA A 28 0.21 1.37 -14.53
C ALA A 28 1.55 1.13 -13.81
N THR A 29 2.51 2.01 -14.02
CA THR A 29 3.80 2.01 -13.32
C THR A 29 3.97 3.25 -12.45
N LEU A 30 4.70 3.07 -11.35
CA LEU A 30 5.01 4.10 -10.37
C LEU A 30 6.51 4.05 -10.08
N ALA A 31 7.25 4.97 -10.68
CA ALA A 31 8.71 4.99 -10.64
C ALA A 31 9.21 6.01 -9.61
N GLY A 32 10.05 5.55 -8.68
CA GLY A 32 10.78 6.44 -7.78
C GLY A 32 11.87 7.24 -8.50
N PRO A 33 12.55 8.17 -7.79
CA PRO A 33 13.60 8.99 -8.36
C PRO A 33 14.70 8.16 -9.03
N GLY A 34 15.04 8.51 -10.28
CA GLY A 34 16.05 7.78 -11.07
C GLY A 34 15.67 6.33 -11.41
N SER A 35 14.40 5.94 -11.25
CA SER A 35 13.91 4.56 -11.40
C SER A 35 14.65 3.56 -10.50
N GLU A 36 15.11 4.00 -9.33
CA GLU A 36 15.73 3.10 -8.36
C GLU A 36 14.79 1.96 -7.95
N TYR A 37 13.50 2.24 -7.90
CA TYR A 37 12.46 1.24 -7.76
C TYR A 37 11.27 1.61 -8.65
N VAL A 38 10.59 0.59 -9.16
CA VAL A 38 9.36 0.73 -9.95
C VAL A 38 8.32 -0.22 -9.37
N TYR A 39 7.18 0.32 -8.98
CA TYR A 39 6.00 -0.49 -8.72
C TYR A 39 5.20 -0.64 -10.02
N THR A 40 4.69 -1.83 -10.27
CA THR A 40 3.83 -2.12 -11.42
C THR A 40 2.50 -2.63 -10.91
N MET A 41 1.41 -1.94 -11.24
CA MET A 41 0.04 -2.36 -10.95
C MET A 41 -0.54 -3.03 -12.19
N THR A 42 -0.98 -4.28 -12.09
CA THR A 42 -1.62 -5.03 -13.18
C THR A 42 -3.04 -5.43 -12.78
N ALA A 43 -4.04 -5.02 -13.56
CA ALA A 43 -5.45 -5.30 -13.36
C ALA A 43 -5.92 -6.52 -14.16
N PHE A 44 -6.39 -7.55 -13.46
CA PHE A 44 -6.93 -8.74 -14.07
C PHE A 44 -8.44 -8.65 -14.31
N GLU A 45 -8.97 -9.50 -15.19
CA GLU A 45 -10.41 -9.54 -15.53
C GLU A 45 -11.29 -9.95 -14.35
N ASN A 46 -10.74 -10.67 -13.36
CA ASN A 46 -11.44 -11.06 -12.14
C ASN A 46 -11.51 -9.93 -11.09
N GLY A 47 -11.09 -8.71 -11.42
CA GLY A 47 -11.11 -7.54 -10.52
C GLY A 47 -9.94 -7.46 -9.55
N ILE A 48 -9.02 -8.44 -9.56
CA ILE A 48 -7.80 -8.39 -8.75
C ILE A 48 -6.80 -7.44 -9.40
N VAL A 49 -6.15 -6.62 -8.58
CA VAL A 49 -4.98 -5.83 -8.93
C VAL A 49 -3.78 -6.43 -8.23
N ARG A 50 -2.79 -6.86 -9.02
CA ARG A 50 -1.48 -7.28 -8.50
C ARG A 50 -0.52 -6.12 -8.55
N VAL A 51 0.26 -5.98 -7.48
CA VAL A 51 1.37 -5.03 -7.42
C VAL A 51 2.68 -5.80 -7.28
N THR A 52 3.59 -5.53 -8.21
CA THR A 52 4.98 -5.99 -8.15
C THR A 52 5.91 -4.80 -7.94
N ARG A 53 7.14 -5.08 -7.52
CA ARG A 53 8.20 -4.11 -7.38
C ARG A 53 9.47 -4.65 -8.02
N ALA A 54 10.10 -3.84 -8.85
CA ALA A 54 11.45 -4.05 -9.37
C ALA A 54 12.39 -3.03 -8.74
N ASP A 55 13.54 -3.48 -8.24
CA ASP A 55 14.59 -2.62 -7.68
C ASP A 55 15.79 -2.55 -8.64
N ARG A 56 16.18 -1.36 -9.10
CA ARG A 56 17.37 -1.10 -9.91
C ARG A 56 17.51 -2.03 -11.13
N GLY A 57 16.39 -2.32 -11.79
CA GLY A 57 16.33 -3.19 -12.98
C GLY A 57 16.40 -4.69 -12.69
N THR A 58 16.27 -5.09 -11.42
CA THR A 58 16.04 -6.51 -11.07
C THR A 58 14.66 -6.98 -11.54
N PRO A 59 14.46 -8.31 -11.68
CA PRO A 59 13.14 -8.85 -12.02
C PRO A 59 12.06 -8.42 -11.02
N ASP A 60 10.84 -8.25 -11.52
CA ASP A 60 9.67 -7.94 -10.70
C ASP A 60 9.45 -8.99 -9.60
N VAL A 61 9.34 -8.50 -8.36
CA VAL A 61 8.98 -9.30 -7.20
C VAL A 61 7.55 -8.96 -6.79
N TRP A 62 6.75 -10.00 -6.54
CA TRP A 62 5.40 -9.84 -6.02
C TRP A 62 5.42 -9.09 -4.69
N THR A 63 4.59 -8.05 -4.56
CA THR A 63 4.45 -7.25 -3.33
C THR A 63 3.11 -7.54 -2.64
N PHE A 64 1.99 -7.42 -3.35
CA PHE A 64 0.66 -7.74 -2.84
C PHE A 64 -0.36 -7.90 -3.98
N ASP A 65 -1.50 -8.52 -3.69
CA ASP A 65 -2.69 -8.56 -4.54
C ASP A 65 -3.87 -7.97 -3.77
N VAL A 66 -4.75 -7.19 -4.40
CA VAL A 66 -5.95 -6.62 -3.75
C VAL A 66 -7.15 -6.59 -4.69
N ALA A 67 -8.35 -6.54 -4.11
CA ALA A 67 -9.60 -6.36 -4.84
C ALA A 67 -9.77 -4.90 -5.26
N GLY A 68 -9.51 -4.60 -6.55
CA GLY A 68 -9.73 -3.29 -7.15
C GLY A 68 -8.56 -2.30 -7.02
N VAL A 69 -8.57 -1.32 -7.93
CA VAL A 69 -7.53 -0.28 -8.05
C VAL A 69 -7.53 0.65 -6.83
N GLU A 70 -8.72 0.98 -6.30
CA GLU A 70 -8.84 1.91 -5.17
C GLU A 70 -8.10 1.44 -3.93
N LEU A 71 -8.24 0.16 -3.54
CA LEU A 71 -7.53 -0.37 -2.38
C LEU A 71 -6.01 -0.42 -2.62
N ALA A 72 -5.59 -0.71 -3.85
CA ALA A 72 -4.18 -0.68 -4.23
C ALA A 72 -3.60 0.73 -4.08
N GLU A 73 -4.29 1.75 -4.61
CA GLU A 73 -3.88 3.16 -4.46
C GLU A 73 -3.77 3.56 -2.99
N LYS A 74 -4.82 3.33 -2.19
CA LYS A 74 -4.85 3.72 -0.78
C LYS A 74 -3.71 3.07 0.00
N TYR A 75 -3.41 1.80 -0.26
CA TYR A 75 -2.28 1.13 0.36
C TYR A 75 -0.92 1.67 -0.13
N LEU A 76 -0.75 1.91 -1.44
CA LEU A 76 0.44 2.55 -2.01
C LEU A 76 0.68 3.96 -1.44
N MET A 77 -0.37 4.75 -1.20
CA MET A 77 -0.24 6.06 -0.53
C MET A 77 0.48 5.93 0.81
N THR A 78 0.24 4.84 1.56
CA THR A 78 0.94 4.60 2.83
C THR A 78 2.42 4.23 2.65
N LEU A 79 2.77 3.55 1.55
CA LEU A 79 4.16 3.23 1.23
C LEU A 79 4.94 4.48 0.84
N PHE A 80 4.29 5.42 0.16
CA PHE A 80 4.92 6.65 -0.30
C PHE A 80 4.89 7.77 0.73
N GLY A 81 4.02 7.69 1.74
CA GLY A 81 3.70 8.83 2.59
C GLY A 81 4.87 9.41 3.38
N ASN A 82 5.84 8.60 3.80
CA ASN A 82 7.05 9.10 4.49
C ASN A 82 8.04 9.83 3.56
N SER A 83 7.87 9.73 2.24
CA SER A 83 8.64 10.50 1.26
C SER A 83 8.04 11.88 0.99
N VAL A 84 6.80 12.14 1.42
CA VAL A 84 6.17 13.46 1.29
C VAL A 84 6.69 14.37 2.40
N ILE A 85 7.41 15.43 2.03
CA ILE A 85 7.95 16.41 2.97
C ILE A 85 7.07 17.66 2.96
N PRO A 86 6.38 18.00 4.06
CA PRO A 86 5.64 19.25 4.15
C PRO A 86 6.58 20.46 3.99
N PRO A 87 6.16 21.55 3.32
CA PRO A 87 6.97 22.76 3.19
C PRO A 87 7.45 23.27 4.56
N GLY A 88 8.77 23.38 4.73
CA GLY A 88 9.38 23.88 5.97
C GLY A 88 9.41 22.90 7.14
N ALA A 89 9.00 21.64 6.96
CA ALA A 89 9.08 20.59 7.97
C ALA A 89 10.26 19.64 7.72
N ALA A 90 10.70 18.95 8.77
CA ALA A 90 11.52 17.75 8.61
C ALA A 90 10.65 16.64 7.98
N ALA A 91 11.30 15.68 7.32
CA ALA A 91 10.59 14.52 6.77
C ALA A 91 9.76 13.84 7.87
N PRO A 92 8.45 13.64 7.67
CA PRO A 92 7.61 13.04 8.69
C PRO A 92 8.07 11.59 8.93
N GLN A 93 8.37 11.25 10.19
CA GLN A 93 8.68 9.89 10.58
C GLN A 93 7.42 9.21 11.12
N VAL A 94 6.50 8.89 10.22
CA VAL A 94 5.25 8.21 10.56
C VAL A 94 5.46 6.71 10.58
N ARG A 95 5.11 6.06 11.69
CA ARG A 95 5.03 4.60 11.74
C ARG A 95 3.63 4.15 11.33
N ARG A 96 3.57 3.22 10.38
CA ARG A 96 2.33 2.59 9.93
C ARG A 96 1.83 1.57 10.96
N PRO A 97 0.51 1.39 11.08
CA PRO A 97 -0.08 0.37 11.93
C PRO A 97 0.08 -1.02 11.29
N LEU A 98 0.93 -1.85 11.89
CA LEU A 98 1.23 -3.21 11.40
C LEU A 98 0.82 -4.32 12.38
N ALA A 99 0.46 -3.98 13.62
CA ALA A 99 0.17 -4.96 14.65
C ALA A 99 -1.27 -5.46 14.54
N VAL A 100 -1.49 -6.79 14.61
CA VAL A 100 -2.83 -7.41 14.51
C VAL A 100 -3.84 -6.86 15.52
N ARG A 101 -3.39 -6.44 16.71
CA ARG A 101 -4.27 -5.80 17.71
C ARG A 101 -4.89 -4.46 17.26
N LEU A 102 -4.40 -3.88 16.16
CA LEU A 102 -4.93 -2.66 15.55
C LEU A 102 -5.88 -2.97 14.39
N LEU A 103 -6.12 -4.25 14.08
CA LEU A 103 -7.03 -4.66 13.03
C LEU A 103 -8.45 -4.17 13.36
N PRO A 104 -9.12 -3.47 12.42
CA PRO A 104 -10.51 -3.06 12.62
C PRO A 104 -11.45 -4.25 12.83
N ASP A 105 -12.57 -4.02 13.52
CA ASP A 105 -13.58 -5.03 13.82
C ASP A 105 -14.26 -5.63 12.57
N TYR A 106 -14.30 -4.88 11.47
CA TYR A 106 -14.80 -5.33 10.17
C TYR A 106 -13.79 -6.15 9.37
N ALA A 107 -12.55 -6.29 9.85
CA ALA A 107 -11.48 -6.94 9.11
C ALA A 107 -11.03 -8.25 9.78
N GLY A 108 -10.60 -9.19 8.95
CA GLY A 108 -10.04 -10.48 9.36
C GLY A 108 -8.72 -10.75 8.64
N LEU A 109 -7.86 -11.55 9.26
CA LEU A 109 -6.61 -12.02 8.68
C LEU A 109 -6.53 -13.54 8.77
N GLU A 110 -6.09 -14.16 7.70
CA GLU A 110 -5.79 -15.59 7.65
C GLU A 110 -4.39 -15.78 7.07
N THR A 111 -3.49 -16.46 7.77
CA THR A 111 -2.19 -16.83 7.19
C THR A 111 -2.35 -18.03 6.27
N ILE A 112 -1.59 -18.06 5.18
CA ILE A 112 -1.62 -19.15 4.20
C ILE A 112 -0.45 -20.09 4.49
N PRO A 113 -0.71 -21.29 5.08
CA PRO A 113 0.34 -22.17 5.58
C PRO A 113 1.39 -22.56 4.53
N GLU A 114 0.97 -22.72 3.27
CA GLU A 114 1.82 -23.13 2.16
C GLU A 114 2.91 -22.12 1.80
N TYR A 115 2.76 -20.86 2.22
CA TYR A 115 3.74 -19.80 2.00
C TYR A 115 4.47 -19.40 3.27
N GLU A 116 4.22 -20.07 4.39
CA GLU A 116 4.91 -19.78 5.64
C GLU A 116 6.37 -20.25 5.60
N THR A 117 7.24 -19.34 6.00
CA THR A 117 8.67 -19.57 6.20
C THR A 117 9.05 -19.12 7.60
N ARG A 118 10.27 -19.46 8.03
CA ARG A 118 10.79 -19.03 9.35
C ARG A 118 10.80 -17.51 9.52
N THR A 119 10.86 -16.74 8.44
CA THR A 119 11.01 -15.29 8.45
C THR A 119 9.75 -14.52 8.08
N GLY A 120 8.67 -15.20 7.69
CA GLY A 120 7.45 -14.56 7.20
C GLY A 120 6.65 -15.47 6.29
N GLY A 121 5.56 -14.98 5.72
CA GLY A 121 4.73 -15.75 4.81
C GLY A 121 3.75 -14.88 4.02
N ARG A 122 2.62 -15.46 3.65
CA ARG A 122 1.50 -14.74 3.04
C ARG A 122 0.28 -14.77 3.94
N GLU A 123 -0.45 -13.68 3.93
CA GLU A 123 -1.72 -13.53 4.64
C GLU A 123 -2.80 -13.01 3.69
N VAL A 124 -4.03 -13.45 3.91
CA VAL A 124 -5.22 -12.94 3.23
C VAL A 124 -5.94 -11.96 4.14
N LEU A 125 -6.21 -10.78 3.61
CA LEU A 125 -7.09 -9.79 4.22
C LEU A 125 -8.54 -10.10 3.84
N TYR A 126 -9.39 -10.17 4.84
CA TYR A 126 -10.84 -10.19 4.68
C TYR A 126 -11.43 -8.87 5.15
N LEU A 127 -12.35 -8.30 4.38
CA LEU A 127 -13.16 -7.14 4.75
C LEU A 127 -14.62 -7.55 4.71
N ASP A 128 -15.34 -7.41 5.82
CA ASP A 128 -16.75 -7.82 5.95
C ASP A 128 -16.99 -9.28 5.51
N GLY A 129 -16.01 -10.15 5.80
CA GLY A 129 -16.03 -11.58 5.44
C GLY A 129 -15.71 -11.89 3.97
N GLN A 130 -15.37 -10.89 3.15
CA GLN A 130 -14.97 -11.07 1.74
C GLN A 130 -13.45 -10.93 1.58
N GLY A 131 -12.84 -11.77 0.75
CA GLY A 131 -11.42 -11.68 0.45
C GLY A 131 -11.09 -10.36 -0.28
N ALA A 132 -10.30 -9.51 0.35
CA ALA A 132 -9.97 -8.17 -0.12
C ALA A 132 -8.53 -8.05 -0.64
N GLY A 133 -7.64 -8.96 -0.26
CA GLY A 133 -6.27 -8.98 -0.78
C GLY A 133 -5.38 -10.02 -0.13
N ALA A 134 -4.19 -10.20 -0.69
CA ALA A 134 -3.13 -11.02 -0.15
C ALA A 134 -1.85 -10.19 -0.02
N PHE A 135 -1.18 -10.31 1.12
CA PHE A 135 0.01 -9.53 1.48
C PHE A 135 1.12 -10.45 1.97
N THR A 136 2.37 -10.01 1.89
CA THR A 136 3.43 -10.60 2.71
C THR A 136 3.22 -10.23 4.17
N TYR A 137 3.71 -11.06 5.08
CA TYR A 137 3.93 -10.66 6.48
C TYR A 137 5.32 -11.14 6.94
N ASP A 138 5.92 -10.42 7.88
CA ASP A 138 7.20 -10.81 8.48
C ASP A 138 6.96 -11.48 9.84
N ALA A 139 7.82 -12.43 10.21
CA ALA A 139 7.76 -13.07 11.52
C ALA A 139 8.02 -12.04 12.64
N GLY A 140 6.97 -11.62 13.36
CA GLY A 140 7.09 -10.73 14.52
C GLY A 140 6.05 -9.60 14.62
N ASP A 141 4.75 -9.90 14.50
CA ASP A 141 3.64 -8.92 14.58
C ASP A 141 3.69 -7.81 13.49
N LEU A 142 4.39 -8.02 12.37
CA LEU A 142 4.41 -7.09 11.24
C LEU A 142 3.50 -7.60 10.12
N HIS A 143 2.26 -7.12 10.12
CA HIS A 143 1.20 -7.50 9.20
C HIS A 143 0.79 -6.29 8.32
N PRO A 144 1.40 -6.12 7.13
CA PRO A 144 1.04 -5.07 6.19
C PRO A 144 -0.45 -5.02 5.82
N ALA A 145 -1.14 -6.18 5.85
CA ALA A 145 -2.57 -6.24 5.64
C ALA A 145 -3.38 -5.43 6.68
N VAL A 146 -2.84 -5.21 7.89
CA VAL A 146 -3.47 -4.35 8.92
C VAL A 146 -3.55 -2.90 8.42
N THR A 147 -2.47 -2.38 7.85
CA THR A 147 -2.47 -1.04 7.26
C THR A 147 -3.48 -0.96 6.12
N ALA A 148 -3.51 -1.96 5.23
CA ALA A 148 -4.47 -2.02 4.14
C ALA A 148 -5.93 -2.03 4.64
N ALA A 149 -6.22 -2.80 5.70
CA ALA A 149 -7.55 -2.87 6.31
C ALA A 149 -8.02 -1.51 6.84
N ILE A 150 -7.13 -0.78 7.54
CA ILE A 150 -7.42 0.54 8.10
C ILE A 150 -7.71 1.54 6.98
N VAL A 151 -6.86 1.60 5.96
CA VAL A 151 -7.04 2.58 4.88
C VAL A 151 -8.17 2.23 3.91
N ALA A 152 -8.62 0.97 3.86
CA ALA A 152 -9.68 0.54 2.94
C ALA A 152 -10.95 1.42 3.01
N ARG A 153 -11.34 1.86 4.22
CA ARG A 153 -12.51 2.72 4.45
C ARG A 153 -12.19 4.22 4.57
N MET A 154 -10.91 4.60 4.51
CA MET A 154 -10.51 6.01 4.54
C MET A 154 -10.69 6.64 3.15
N ALA A 155 -10.96 7.95 3.10
CA ALA A 155 -10.79 8.71 1.87
C ALA A 155 -9.29 8.96 1.60
N HIS A 156 -8.87 9.10 0.33
CA HIS A 156 -7.49 9.45 -0.01
C HIS A 156 -7.00 10.70 0.72
N ALA A 157 -7.86 11.71 0.88
CA ALA A 157 -7.56 12.94 1.61
C ALA A 157 -7.26 12.70 3.10
N ASP A 158 -7.97 11.78 3.75
CA ASP A 158 -7.75 11.44 5.16
C ASP A 158 -6.41 10.71 5.35
N ILE A 159 -6.04 9.86 4.38
CA ILE A 159 -4.74 9.17 4.37
C ILE A 159 -3.63 10.21 4.24
N ALA A 160 -3.72 11.11 3.25
CA ALA A 160 -2.75 12.19 3.06
C ALA A 160 -2.63 13.08 4.32
N ALA A 161 -3.76 13.48 4.90
CA ALA A 161 -3.78 14.29 6.12
C ALA A 161 -3.10 13.59 7.31
N ALA A 162 -3.20 12.26 7.43
CA ALA A 162 -2.56 11.50 8.49
C ALA A 162 -1.02 11.56 8.46
N TYR A 163 -0.44 11.69 7.28
CA TYR A 163 1.02 11.85 7.10
C TYR A 163 1.47 13.30 7.28
N LEU A 164 0.62 14.27 6.93
CA LEU A 164 0.93 15.70 7.03
C LEU A 164 0.65 16.30 8.41
N SER A 165 -0.22 15.69 9.22
CA SER A 165 -0.62 16.19 10.53
C SER A 165 -0.39 15.17 11.65
N PRO A 166 0.23 15.55 12.78
CA PRO A 166 0.46 14.67 13.92
C PRO A 166 -0.81 14.30 14.72
N SER A 167 -1.99 14.68 14.24
CA SER A 167 -3.26 14.48 14.94
C SER A 167 -3.90 13.10 14.73
N ASN A 168 -3.40 12.27 13.80
CA ASN A 168 -3.99 10.96 13.55
C ASN A 168 -3.42 9.89 14.53
N PRO A 169 -4.25 9.29 15.40
CA PRO A 169 -3.79 8.35 16.43
C PRO A 169 -3.30 7.00 15.88
N LEU A 170 -3.65 6.63 14.65
CA LEU A 170 -3.25 5.36 14.02
C LEU A 170 -1.88 5.46 13.34
N PHE A 171 -1.47 6.68 13.00
CA PHE A 171 -0.19 7.00 12.36
C PHE A 171 0.68 7.68 13.40
N THR A 172 1.48 6.90 14.14
CA THR A 172 2.28 7.47 15.24
C THR A 172 3.48 8.22 14.66
N HIS A 173 3.55 9.52 14.95
CA HIS A 173 4.70 10.37 14.61
C HIS A 173 5.81 10.13 15.63
N ARG A 174 7.04 9.85 15.18
CA ARG A 174 8.20 9.85 16.08
C ARG A 174 8.51 11.30 16.47
N ALA A 175 8.63 11.54 17.77
CA ALA A 175 9.13 12.78 18.34
C ALA A 175 10.61 13.00 18.00
#